data_AF-A0A7C2NRP3-F1
#
_entry.id   AF-A0A7C2NRP3-F1
#
_cell.length_a   1.000
_cell.length_b   1.000
_cell.length_c   1.000
_cell.angle_alpha   90.00
_cell.angle_beta   90.00
_cell.angle_gamma   90.00
#
_symmetry.space_group_name_H-M   'P 1'
#
loop_
_entity.id
_entity.type
_entity.pdbx_description
1 polymer ?
#
loop_
_entity_poly.entity_id
_entity_poly.type
_entity_poly.pdbx_seq_one_letter_code
_entity_poly.pdbx_strand_id
1 'polypeptide(L)' 'MQKPVAIELRAESLKLISGPERIESGWWDEQDVGRDYYTARNDRGQKLWVFRDHRTRAWFLHGLFG' A
#
# COMPACT_ATOMS: atom_id res chain seq x y z
N MET A 1 -14.49 0.80 -11.31
CA MET A 1 -13.14 0.68 -10.70
C MET A 1 -12.97 1.84 -9.74
N GLN A 2 -13.08 1.58 -8.43
CA GLN A 2 -12.90 2.61 -7.39
C GLN A 2 -11.47 3.15 -7.54
N LYS A 3 -11.32 4.46 -7.80
CA LYS A 3 -9.99 5.08 -7.79
C LYS A 3 -9.45 4.96 -6.37
N PRO A 4 -8.26 4.36 -6.15
CA PRO A 4 -7.68 4.34 -4.82
C PRO A 4 -7.50 5.78 -4.38
N VAL A 5 -8.09 6.12 -3.24
CA VAL A 5 -7.85 7.42 -2.60
C VAL A 5 -6.40 7.37 -2.15
N ALA A 6 -5.54 8.12 -2.83
CA ALA A 6 -4.23 8.44 -2.29
C ALA A 6 -4.49 9.21 -1.01
N ILE A 7 -4.42 8.52 0.13
CA ILE A 7 -4.40 9.23 1.40
C ILE A 7 -3.13 10.04 1.35
N GLU A 8 -3.30 11.35 1.36
CA GLU A 8 -2.25 12.26 1.71
C GLU A 8 -1.82 11.90 3.13
N LEU A 9 -0.82 11.03 3.23
CA LEU A 9 0.00 10.78 4.42
C LEU A 9 0.80 12.03 4.78
N ARG A 10 0.22 13.23 4.61
CA ARG A 10 0.92 14.51 4.51
C ARG A 10 1.60 14.97 5.80
N ALA A 11 1.53 14.21 6.90
CA ALA A 11 2.20 14.60 8.14
C ALA A 11 2.57 13.47 9.12
N GLU A 12 2.15 12.22 8.91
CA GLU A 12 2.43 11.14 9.89
C GLU A 12 3.61 10.29 9.45
N SER A 13 4.60 10.11 10.32
CA SER A 13 5.72 9.23 10.02
C SER A 13 5.24 7.78 10.10
N LEU A 14 5.47 7.02 9.03
CA LEU A 14 5.15 5.60 8.99
C LEU A 14 6.42 4.78 9.15
N LYS A 15 6.41 3.85 10.11
CA LYS A 15 7.45 2.83 10.25
C LYS A 15 6.94 1.53 9.69
N LEU A 16 7.57 1.02 8.63
CA LEU A 16 7.26 -0.31 8.10
C LEU A 16 7.57 -1.36 9.18
N ILE A 17 6.63 -2.28 9.40
CA ILE A 17 6.75 -3.40 10.34
C ILE A 17 7.08 -4.70 9.59
N SER A 18 6.40 -4.95 8.47
CA SER A 18 6.60 -6.16 7.65
C SER A 18 6.30 -5.92 6.17
N GLY A 19 6.72 -6.87 5.32
CA GLY A 19 6.59 -6.84 3.86
C GLY A 19 7.93 -6.62 3.14
N PRO A 20 7.92 -6.51 1.79
CA PRO A 20 6.73 -6.58 0.96
C PRO A 20 6.18 -8.00 0.79
N GLU A 21 4.87 -8.13 0.82
CA GLU A 21 4.16 -9.23 0.17
C GLU A 21 3.64 -8.73 -1.18
N ARG A 22 4.01 -9.42 -2.27
CA ARG A 22 3.62 -9.00 -3.61
C ARG A 22 2.36 -9.70 -4.05
N ILE A 23 1.39 -8.90 -4.52
CA ILE A 23 0.23 -9.39 -5.24
C ILE A 23 0.32 -8.85 -6.67
N GLU A 24 0.41 -9.78 -7.62
CA GLU A 24 0.38 -9.54 -9.06
C GLU A 24 -0.92 -10.08 -9.63
N SER A 25 -1.50 -9.36 -10.59
CA SER A 25 -2.68 -9.77 -11.35
C SER A 25 -2.54 -9.25 -12.77
N GLY A 26 -3.17 -9.90 -13.75
CA GLY A 26 -3.05 -9.50 -15.15
C GLY A 26 -1.67 -9.80 -15.72
N TRP A 27 -1.12 -10.99 -15.44
CA TRP A 27 0.14 -11.43 -16.08
C TRP A 27 -0.09 -12.00 -17.49
N TRP A 28 -1.35 -12.25 -17.87
CA TRP A 28 -1.75 -12.80 -19.18
C TRP A 28 -2.40 -11.77 -20.11
N ASP A 29 -2.84 -10.62 -19.59
CA ASP A 29 -3.31 -9.47 -20.35
C ASP A 29 -2.46 -8.27 -19.92
N GLU A 30 -2.14 -7.33 -20.81
CA GLU A 30 -1.19 -6.23 -20.53
C GLU A 30 -1.67 -5.22 -19.44
N GLN A 31 -2.62 -5.63 -18.59
CA GLN A 31 -3.16 -4.95 -17.42
C GLN A 31 -2.44 -5.40 -16.13
N ASP A 32 -1.12 -5.55 -16.18
CA ASP A 32 -0.34 -5.98 -15.03
C ASP A 32 -0.52 -5.00 -13.85
N VAL A 33 -1.06 -5.51 -12.75
CA VAL A 33 -1.21 -4.80 -11.48
C VAL A 33 -0.30 -5.48 -10.45
N GLY A 34 0.91 -4.94 -10.31
CA GLY A 34 1.82 -5.28 -9.22
C GLY A 34 1.65 -4.34 -8.02
N ARG A 35 1.33 -4.89 -6.85
CA ARG A 35 1.29 -4.15 -5.58
C ARG A 35 2.15 -4.83 -4.53
N ASP A 36 3.01 -4.04 -3.90
CA ASP A 36 3.79 -4.45 -2.74
C ASP A 36 3.09 -4.02 -1.48
N TYR A 37 2.50 -4.96 -0.74
CA TYR A 37 1.81 -4.70 0.51
C TYR A 37 2.76 -4.78 1.70
N TYR A 38 2.55 -3.87 2.64
CA TYR A 38 3.31 -3.77 3.89
C TYR A 38 2.35 -3.55 5.05
N THR A 39 2.76 -4.01 6.24
CA THR A 39 2.19 -3.48 7.48
C THR A 39 3.07 -2.34 7.96
N ALA A 40 2.47 -1.25 8.43
CA ALA A 40 3.16 -0.09 8.93
C ALA A 40 2.56 0.37 10.27
N ARG A 41 3.30 1.15 11.04
CA ARG A 41 2.82 1.79 12.27
C ARG A 41 2.92 3.30 12.13
N ASN A 42 1.87 4.01 12.51
CA ASN A 42 1.94 5.47 12.66
C ASN A 42 2.39 5.86 14.07
N ASP A 43 2.57 7.17 14.28
CA ASP A 43 2.99 7.75 15.55
C ASP A 43 1.97 7.56 16.68
N ARG A 44 0.72 7.25 16.32
CA ARG A 44 -0.36 6.91 17.28
C ARG A 44 -0.33 5.43 17.69
N GLY A 45 0.62 4.66 17.19
CA GLY A 45 0.75 3.23 17.47
C GLY A 45 -0.22 2.32 16.70
N GLN A 46 -1.04 2.89 15.81
CA GLN A 46 -1.99 2.14 14.99
C GLN A 46 -1.24 1.36 13.91
N LYS A 47 -1.66 0.12 13.68
CA LYS A 47 -1.17 -0.69 12.57
C LYS A 47 -2.00 -0.38 11.32
N LEU A 48 -1.32 -0.19 10.22
CA LEU A 48 -1.86 0.20 8.92
C LEU A 48 -1.46 -0.85 7.89
N TRP A 49 -2.35 -1.11 6.95
CA TRP A 49 -2.07 -1.89 5.75
C TRP A 49 -1.90 -0.90 4.60
N VAL A 50 -0.67 -0.79 4.10
CA VAL A 50 -0.31 0.13 3.01
C VAL A 50 0.22 -0.68 1.84
N PHE A 51 0.13 -0.13 0.64
CA PHE A 51 0.78 -0.74 -0.52
C PHE A 51 1.50 0.30 -1.37
N ARG A 52 2.55 -0.18 -2.04
CA ARG A 52 3.23 0.56 -3.08
C ARG A 52 2.83 0.00 -4.44
N ASP A 53 2.25 0.86 -5.27
CA ASP A 53 1.88 0.51 -6.63
C ASP A 53 3.14 0.43 -7.50
N HIS A 54 3.35 -0.68 -8.21
CA HIS A 54 4.57 -0.90 -8.98
C HIS A 54 4.67 0.08 -10.16
N ARG A 55 3.54 0.36 -10.82
CA ARG A 55 3.47 1.21 -12.02
C ARG A 55 3.74 2.68 -11.72
N THR A 56 3.09 3.21 -10.69
CA THR A 56 3.20 4.63 -10.32
C THR A 56 4.29 4.89 -9.28
N ARG A 57 4.80 3.84 -8.63
CA ARG A 57 5.75 3.88 -7.50
C ARG A 57 5.21 4.63 -6.28
N ALA A 58 3.92 4.99 -6.30
CA ALA A 58 3.24 5.73 -5.25
C ALA A 58 2.75 4.82 -4.12
N TRP A 59 2.59 5.42 -2.94
CA TRP A 59 2.09 4.75 -1.74
C TRP A 59 0.60 5.04 -1.54
N PHE A 60 -0.11 4.03 -1.06
CA PHE A 60 -1.55 4.10 -0.80
C PHE A 60 -1.86 3.42 0.53
N LEU A 61 -2.83 3.97 1.27
CA LEU A 61 -3.41 3.28 2.42
C LEU A 61 -4.52 2.34 1.94
N HIS A 62 -4.44 1.07 2.33
CA HIS A 62 -5.55 0.14 2.17
C HIS A 62 -6.53 0.22 3.35
N GLY A 63 -6.00 0.30 4.58
CA GLY A 63 -6.82 0.45 5.79
C GLY A 63 -6.03 0.25 7.09
N LEU A 64 -6.73 0.10 8.20
CA LEU A 64 -6.15 -0.38 9.46
C LEU A 64 -5.83 -1.89 9.33
N PHE A 65 -4.78 -2.33 10.01
CA PHE A 65 -4.37 -3.74 10.05
C PHE A 65 -4.55 -4.31 11.45
N GLY A 66 -5.40 -5.32 11.60
CA GLY A 66 -5.69 -5.98 12.87
C GLY A 66 -7.14 -6.43 12.96
#